data_AF-A0A9D0KXQ8-F1
#
_entry.id   AF-A0A9D0KXQ8-F1
#
_cell.length_a   1.000
_cell.length_b   1.000
_cell.length_c   1.000
_cell.angle_alpha   90.00
_cell.angle_beta   90.00
_cell.angle_gamma   90.00
#
_symmetry.space_group_name_H-M   'P 1'
#
loop_
_entity.id
_entity.type
_entity.pdbx_description
1 polymer ?
#
loop_
_entity_poly.entity_id
_entity_poly.type
_entity_poly.pdbx_seq_one_letter_code
_entity_poly.pdbx_strand_id
1 'polypeptide(L)'
;MSFKEFEEHKHFRFKEFDEARKYIEDMTMDIGKTLEAIDYMVSRKEYYFLLKNLVEQFFESGGSSQLFDYFFSKLSECPKRSIDLELYIKILDSPNEILKKSFVSYLKSCVDKLYPMLLQMLKSTDSSKRKLAVCVLKHLPEEFIKYEIIAAAKTEKEAKVIKEIIEYLRIYADKENEECLKQLRKDFPQFKNRIDQILEEL
;
A
#
# COMPACT_ATOMS: atom_id res chain seq x y z
N MET A 1 7.70 -44.88 25.26
CA MET A 1 7.73 -43.51 24.71
C MET A 1 8.84 -43.46 23.68
N SER A 2 8.53 -43.14 22.43
CA SER A 2 9.53 -42.85 21.40
C SER A 2 9.07 -41.56 20.74
N PHE A 3 9.77 -40.47 21.05
CA PHE A 3 9.60 -39.19 20.38
C PHE A 3 10.24 -39.33 19.00
N LYS A 4 9.40 -39.28 17.96
CA LYS A 4 9.88 -39.11 16.58
C LYS A 4 10.60 -37.78 16.49
N GLU A 5 11.85 -37.83 16.06
CA GLU A 5 12.65 -36.68 15.68
C GLU A 5 11.86 -35.86 14.65
N PHE A 6 11.63 -34.58 14.96
CA PHE A 6 11.20 -33.62 13.97
C PHE A 6 12.37 -33.47 12.98
N GLU A 7 12.21 -34.00 11.77
CA GLU A 7 13.13 -33.70 10.68
C GLU A 7 13.14 -32.19 10.46
N GLU A 8 14.25 -31.54 10.84
CA GLU A 8 14.61 -30.21 10.38
C GLU A 8 14.67 -30.26 8.85
N HIS A 9 13.60 -29.84 8.19
CA HIS A 9 13.61 -29.65 6.74
C HIS A 9 14.74 -28.68 6.39
N LYS A 10 15.80 -29.22 5.77
CA LYS A 10 16.96 -28.51 5.26
C LYS A 10 16.51 -27.26 4.51
N HIS A 11 16.76 -26.09 5.09
CA HIS A 11 16.60 -24.81 4.41
C HIS A 11 17.53 -24.76 3.20
N PHE A 12 16.99 -24.94 2.00
CA PHE A 12 17.72 -24.62 0.77
C PHE A 12 17.78 -23.09 0.66
N ARG A 13 18.85 -22.50 1.22
CA ARG A 13 19.19 -21.10 0.96
C ARG A 13 19.91 -21.07 -0.37
N PHE A 14 19.29 -20.47 -1.38
CA PHE A 14 19.96 -20.16 -2.65
C PHE A 14 21.36 -19.58 -2.39
N LYS A 15 22.35 -19.99 -3.18
CA LYS A 15 23.74 -19.53 -3.00
C LYS A 15 24.01 -18.28 -3.84
N GLU A 16 23.33 -18.18 -4.96
CA GLU A 16 23.50 -17.10 -5.93
C GLU A 16 22.18 -16.38 -6.22
N PHE A 17 22.28 -15.09 -6.54
CA PHE A 17 21.11 -14.27 -6.88
C PHE A 17 20.35 -14.84 -8.07
N ASP A 18 21.05 -15.29 -9.11
CA ASP A 18 20.44 -15.78 -10.35
C ASP A 18 19.63 -17.08 -10.15
N GLU A 19 19.95 -17.87 -9.11
CA GLU A 19 19.14 -19.04 -8.76
C GLU A 19 17.80 -18.62 -8.17
N ALA A 20 17.81 -17.70 -7.19
CA ALA A 20 16.60 -17.19 -6.56
C ALA A 20 15.77 -16.33 -7.53
N ARG A 21 16.43 -15.56 -8.39
CA ARG A 21 15.84 -14.65 -9.37
C ARG A 21 14.78 -15.32 -10.23
N LYS A 22 15.06 -16.53 -10.73
CA LYS A 22 14.16 -17.27 -11.62
C LYS A 22 12.78 -17.50 -10.99
N TYR A 23 12.75 -17.83 -9.70
CA TYR A 23 11.52 -18.08 -8.96
C TYR A 23 10.80 -16.79 -8.53
N ILE A 24 11.48 -15.65 -8.57
CA ILE A 24 10.85 -14.34 -8.36
C ILE A 24 10.29 -13.79 -9.66
N GLU A 25 10.97 -14.00 -10.80
CA GLU A 25 10.49 -13.58 -12.13
C GLU A 25 9.30 -14.42 -12.62
N ASP A 26 9.16 -15.66 -12.13
CA ASP A 26 7.94 -16.46 -12.27
C ASP A 26 7.61 -17.17 -10.94
N MET A 27 6.77 -16.51 -10.14
CA MET A 27 6.35 -16.99 -8.82
C MET A 27 5.36 -18.16 -8.90
N THR A 28 4.93 -18.56 -10.09
CA THR A 28 3.96 -19.65 -10.30
C THR A 28 4.61 -21.01 -10.53
N MET A 29 5.92 -21.06 -10.79
CA MET A 29 6.65 -22.29 -11.13
C MET A 29 6.63 -23.34 -10.01
N ASP A 30 7.08 -22.97 -8.82
CA ASP A 30 7.18 -23.85 -7.66
C ASP A 30 7.03 -23.01 -6.41
N ILE A 31 5.90 -23.17 -5.70
CA ILE A 31 5.59 -22.35 -4.54
C ILE A 31 6.66 -22.48 -3.45
N GLY A 32 7.18 -23.68 -3.20
CA GLY A 32 8.19 -23.91 -2.16
C GLY A 32 9.48 -23.15 -2.46
N LYS A 33 9.95 -23.23 -3.72
CA LYS A 33 11.14 -22.49 -4.18
C LYS A 33 10.90 -20.98 -4.25
N THR A 34 9.69 -20.54 -4.58
CA THR A 34 9.31 -19.12 -4.51
C THR A 34 9.42 -18.59 -3.08
N LEU A 35 8.93 -19.32 -2.07
CA LEU A 35 9.04 -18.89 -0.66
C LEU A 35 10.51 -18.81 -0.21
N GLU A 36 11.34 -19.80 -0.58
CA GLU A 36 12.78 -19.78 -0.31
C GLU A 36 13.48 -18.59 -1.01
N ALA A 37 13.05 -18.25 -2.22
CA ALA A 37 13.60 -17.14 -2.99
C ALA A 37 13.23 -15.79 -2.36
N ILE A 38 12.00 -15.66 -1.85
CA ILE A 38 11.55 -14.47 -1.10
C ILE A 38 12.44 -14.28 0.12
N ASP A 39 12.65 -15.32 0.93
CA ASP A 39 13.52 -15.27 2.11
C ASP A 39 14.96 -14.84 1.75
N TYR A 40 15.51 -15.40 0.66
CA TYR A 40 16.83 -15.02 0.16
C TYR A 40 16.88 -13.54 -0.21
N MET A 41 15.95 -13.05 -1.03
CA MET A 41 15.91 -11.67 -1.51
C MET A 41 15.71 -10.66 -0.36
N VAL A 42 14.85 -10.98 0.59
CA VAL A 42 14.62 -10.18 1.80
C VAL A 42 15.92 -10.05 2.61
N SER A 43 16.65 -11.15 2.81
CA SER A 43 17.93 -11.12 3.56
C SER A 43 18.99 -10.21 2.91
N ARG A 44 18.86 -9.96 1.60
CA ARG A 44 19.73 -9.08 0.81
C ARG A 44 19.16 -7.67 0.62
N LYS A 45 17.98 -7.37 1.18
CA LYS A 45 17.26 -6.10 1.05
C LYS A 45 16.84 -5.77 -0.40
N GLU A 46 16.58 -6.80 -1.20
CA GLU A 46 16.14 -6.68 -2.60
C GLU A 46 14.62 -6.40 -2.72
N TYR A 47 14.10 -5.53 -1.85
CA TYR A 47 12.66 -5.26 -1.72
C TYR A 47 12.04 -4.68 -3.00
N TYR A 48 12.77 -3.82 -3.69
CA TYR A 48 12.28 -3.21 -4.93
C TYR A 48 12.07 -4.27 -6.01
N PHE A 49 13.05 -5.17 -6.17
CA PHE A 49 12.98 -6.25 -7.13
C PHE A 49 11.80 -7.19 -6.83
N LEU A 50 11.62 -7.55 -5.56
CA LEU A 50 10.50 -8.35 -5.10
C LEU A 50 9.15 -7.68 -5.41
N LEU A 51 8.96 -6.42 -5.00
CA LEU A 51 7.71 -5.70 -5.19
C LEU A 51 7.40 -5.45 -6.67
N LYS A 52 8.42 -5.16 -7.46
CA LYS A 52 8.29 -4.95 -8.91
C LYS A 52 7.74 -6.21 -9.58
N ASN A 53 8.36 -7.36 -9.33
CA ASN A 53 7.93 -8.64 -9.92
C ASN A 53 6.54 -9.07 -9.42
N LEU A 54 6.24 -8.83 -8.14
CA LEU A 54 4.90 -9.06 -7.59
C LEU A 54 3.84 -8.27 -8.36
N VAL A 55 4.07 -6.98 -8.61
CA VAL A 55 3.17 -6.14 -9.41
C VAL A 55 3.11 -6.63 -10.86
N GLU A 56 4.24 -6.88 -11.51
CA GLU A 56 4.27 -7.30 -12.92
C GLU A 56 3.49 -8.59 -13.17
N GLN A 57 3.52 -9.54 -12.23
CA GLN A 57 2.84 -10.83 -12.38
C GLN A 57 1.38 -10.81 -11.91
N PHE A 58 1.07 -10.08 -10.83
CA PHE A 58 -0.22 -10.22 -10.14
C PHE A 58 -1.06 -8.95 -10.08
N PHE A 59 -0.69 -7.89 -10.82
CA PHE A 59 -1.47 -6.65 -10.85
C PHE A 59 -2.92 -6.87 -11.29
N GLU A 60 -3.15 -7.59 -12.39
CA GLU A 60 -4.52 -7.79 -12.91
C GLU A 60 -5.28 -8.91 -12.16
N SER A 61 -4.64 -10.07 -11.97
CA SER A 61 -5.26 -11.25 -11.36
C SER A 61 -4.22 -12.29 -10.94
N GLY A 62 -4.66 -13.41 -10.35
CA GLY A 62 -3.81 -14.53 -9.98
C GLY A 62 -3.16 -14.42 -8.60
N GLY A 63 -2.31 -15.41 -8.30
CA GLY A 63 -1.70 -15.60 -6.98
C GLY A 63 -2.70 -16.07 -5.92
N SER A 64 -2.21 -16.24 -4.70
CA SER A 64 -3.01 -16.70 -3.56
C SER A 64 -2.76 -15.83 -2.34
N SER A 65 -3.73 -15.77 -1.43
CA SER A 65 -3.56 -15.05 -0.15
C SER A 65 -2.36 -15.61 0.61
N GLN A 66 -2.15 -16.93 0.62
CA GLN A 66 -1.01 -17.56 1.28
C GLN A 66 0.34 -17.04 0.75
N LEU A 67 0.49 -16.92 -0.58
CA LEU A 67 1.70 -16.37 -1.19
C LEU A 67 1.89 -14.91 -0.79
N PHE A 68 0.85 -14.09 -0.92
CA PHE A 68 0.94 -12.66 -0.64
C PHE A 68 1.15 -12.35 0.84
N ASP A 69 0.43 -13.04 1.72
CA ASP A 69 0.57 -12.89 3.17
C ASP A 69 1.98 -13.31 3.61
N TYR A 70 2.51 -14.42 3.07
CA TYR A 70 3.89 -14.80 3.31
C TYR A 70 4.85 -13.73 2.80
N PHE A 71 4.71 -13.31 1.54
CA PHE A 71 5.57 -12.30 0.91
C PHE A 71 5.64 -11.03 1.77
N PHE A 72 4.49 -10.49 2.16
CA PHE A 72 4.45 -9.26 2.95
C PHE A 72 4.89 -9.46 4.40
N SER A 73 4.68 -10.64 4.99
CA SER A 73 5.19 -10.94 6.35
C SER A 73 6.72 -10.90 6.44
N LYS A 74 7.41 -11.12 5.32
CA LYS A 74 8.88 -11.07 5.24
C LYS A 74 9.43 -9.68 5.02
N LEU A 75 8.60 -8.71 4.64
CA LEU A 75 9.00 -7.30 4.59
C LEU A 75 9.08 -6.76 6.04
N SER A 76 10.21 -7.03 6.69
CA SER A 76 10.45 -6.68 8.11
C SER A 76 10.46 -5.17 8.40
N GLU A 77 10.65 -4.35 7.38
CA GLU A 77 10.64 -2.89 7.48
C GLU A 77 9.55 -2.29 6.62
N CYS A 78 8.77 -1.39 7.22
CA CYS A 78 7.93 -0.50 6.45
C CYS A 78 8.78 0.25 5.43
N PRO A 79 8.23 0.51 4.25
CA PRO A 79 8.93 1.23 3.22
C PRO A 79 9.46 2.59 3.64
N LYS A 80 10.69 2.85 3.22
CA LYS A 80 11.36 4.15 3.44
C LYS A 80 11.74 4.85 2.14
N ARG A 81 11.85 4.12 1.03
CA ARG A 81 12.29 4.68 -0.26
C ARG A 81 11.09 5.12 -1.07
N SER A 82 11.18 6.31 -1.66
CA SER A 82 10.12 6.86 -2.53
C SER A 82 9.79 5.93 -3.71
N ILE A 83 10.78 5.23 -4.26
CA ILE A 83 10.57 4.30 -5.37
C ILE A 83 9.74 3.06 -4.98
N ASP A 84 9.85 2.62 -3.71
CA ASP A 84 9.03 1.51 -3.19
C ASP A 84 7.57 1.99 -3.00
N LEU A 85 7.37 3.27 -2.63
CA LEU A 85 6.03 3.86 -2.48
C LEU A 85 5.23 3.87 -3.78
N GLU A 86 5.88 4.12 -4.92
CA GLU A 86 5.21 4.06 -6.22
C GLU A 86 4.68 2.64 -6.51
N LEU A 87 5.43 1.61 -6.13
CA LEU A 87 4.98 0.22 -6.26
C LEU A 87 3.80 -0.07 -5.32
N TYR A 88 3.77 0.49 -4.12
CA TYR A 88 2.60 0.34 -3.23
C TYR A 88 1.35 0.99 -3.76
N ILE A 89 1.45 2.16 -4.40
CA ILE A 89 0.30 2.72 -5.10
C ILE A 89 -0.18 1.74 -6.16
N LYS A 90 0.72 1.19 -6.98
CA LYS A 90 0.31 0.20 -7.99
C LYS A 90 -0.38 -1.01 -7.36
N ILE A 91 0.07 -1.46 -6.18
CA ILE A 91 -0.59 -2.55 -5.45
C ILE A 91 -1.96 -2.12 -4.90
N LEU A 92 -2.12 -0.89 -4.40
CA LEU A 92 -3.40 -0.36 -3.89
C LEU A 92 -4.41 -0.07 -5.01
N ASP A 93 -3.92 0.31 -6.19
CA ASP A 93 -4.73 0.57 -7.39
C ASP A 93 -5.02 -0.71 -8.19
N SER A 94 -4.37 -1.82 -7.84
CA SER A 94 -4.55 -3.11 -8.52
C SER A 94 -6.01 -3.58 -8.49
N PRO A 95 -6.56 -4.09 -9.60
CA PRO A 95 -7.86 -4.77 -9.59
C PRO A 95 -7.83 -6.14 -8.90
N ASN A 96 -6.65 -6.69 -8.59
CA ASN A 96 -6.50 -7.93 -7.85
C ASN A 96 -6.82 -7.72 -6.35
N GLU A 97 -8.06 -8.01 -5.97
CA GLU A 97 -8.56 -7.85 -4.61
C GLU A 97 -7.83 -8.70 -3.56
N ILE A 98 -7.27 -9.86 -3.95
CA ILE A 98 -6.52 -10.72 -3.02
C ILE A 98 -5.20 -10.04 -2.69
N LEU A 99 -4.45 -9.61 -3.71
CA LEU A 99 -3.20 -8.88 -3.56
C LEU A 99 -3.40 -7.60 -2.73
N LYS A 100 -4.42 -6.81 -3.07
CA LYS A 100 -4.76 -5.57 -2.37
C LYS A 100 -5.07 -5.81 -0.89
N LYS A 101 -5.89 -6.80 -0.56
CA LYS A 101 -6.26 -7.12 0.83
C LYS A 101 -5.05 -7.54 1.65
N SER A 102 -4.21 -8.44 1.13
CA SER A 102 -2.98 -8.86 1.80
C SER A 102 -2.03 -7.67 2.03
N PHE A 103 -1.91 -6.78 1.04
CA PHE A 103 -1.08 -5.59 1.17
C PHE A 103 -1.61 -4.59 2.20
N VAL A 104 -2.92 -4.34 2.24
CA VAL A 104 -3.53 -3.48 3.27
C VAL A 104 -3.34 -4.07 4.67
N SER A 105 -3.45 -5.40 4.81
CA SER A 105 -3.17 -6.09 6.08
C SER A 105 -1.73 -5.84 6.56
N TYR A 106 -0.77 -5.91 5.63
CA TYR A 106 0.62 -5.57 5.90
C TYR A 106 0.83 -4.10 6.29
N LEU A 107 0.20 -3.16 5.59
CA LEU A 107 0.30 -1.74 5.97
C LEU A 107 -0.23 -1.49 7.39
N LYS A 108 -1.33 -2.15 7.76
CA LYS A 108 -1.91 -2.08 9.11
C LYS A 108 -0.98 -2.66 10.17
N SER A 109 -0.28 -3.76 9.89
CA SER A 109 0.65 -4.38 10.85
C SER A 109 1.90 -3.52 11.14
N CYS A 110 2.16 -2.52 10.31
CA CYS A 110 3.35 -1.70 10.35
C CYS A 110 3.01 -0.19 10.51
N VAL A 111 1.77 0.11 10.89
CA VAL A 111 1.18 1.46 10.87
C VAL A 111 1.91 2.48 11.75
N ASP A 112 2.37 2.07 12.93
CA ASP A 112 3.10 2.94 13.88
C ASP A 112 4.35 3.57 13.28
N LYS A 113 5.00 2.83 12.36
CA LYS A 113 6.20 3.30 11.65
C LYS A 113 5.85 4.08 10.39
N LEU A 114 4.69 3.80 9.78
CA LEU A 114 4.23 4.47 8.56
C LEU A 114 3.68 5.87 8.83
N TYR A 115 2.90 6.07 9.89
CA TYR A 115 2.23 7.34 10.13
C TYR A 115 3.17 8.56 10.18
N PRO A 116 4.28 8.55 10.94
CA PRO A 116 5.18 9.71 10.98
C PRO A 116 5.68 10.13 9.58
N MET A 117 6.01 9.14 8.74
CA MET A 117 6.45 9.36 7.38
C MET A 117 5.32 9.88 6.48
N LEU A 118 4.14 9.26 6.52
CA LEU A 118 2.99 9.67 5.70
C LEU A 118 2.50 11.07 6.06
N LEU A 119 2.48 11.44 7.34
CA LEU A 119 2.15 12.79 7.79
C LEU A 119 3.19 13.83 7.35
N GLN A 120 4.48 13.48 7.39
CA GLN A 120 5.52 14.33 6.84
C GLN A 120 5.35 14.53 5.32
N MET A 121 5.01 13.46 4.60
CA MET A 121 4.72 13.52 3.17
C MET A 121 3.48 14.37 2.86
N LEU A 122 2.43 14.32 3.70
CA LEU A 122 1.23 15.14 3.57
C LEU A 122 1.54 16.64 3.70
N LYS A 123 2.59 17.00 4.46
CA LYS A 123 3.07 18.39 4.67
C LYS A 123 4.18 18.81 3.69
N SER A 124 4.57 17.93 2.77
CA SER A 124 5.63 18.20 1.79
C SER A 124 5.22 19.30 0.79
N THR A 125 6.18 20.08 0.29
CA THR A 125 5.95 21.01 -0.83
C THR A 125 5.73 20.28 -2.16
N ASP A 126 6.28 19.07 -2.29
CA ASP A 126 6.06 18.18 -3.43
C ASP A 126 4.65 17.58 -3.42
N SER A 127 3.85 17.96 -4.42
CA SER A 127 2.46 17.52 -4.56
C SER A 127 2.31 16.04 -4.90
N SER A 128 3.33 15.41 -5.49
CA SER A 128 3.33 13.97 -5.71
C SER A 128 3.46 13.22 -4.39
N LYS A 129 4.30 13.70 -3.45
CA LYS A 129 4.39 13.14 -2.09
C LYS A 129 3.09 13.31 -1.31
N ARG A 130 2.44 14.47 -1.40
CA ARG A 130 1.14 14.70 -0.74
C ARG A 130 0.07 13.77 -1.30
N LYS A 131 -0.01 13.64 -2.64
CA LYS A 131 -0.90 12.68 -3.30
C LYS A 131 -0.66 11.25 -2.78
N LEU A 132 0.61 10.81 -2.76
CA LEU A 132 1.01 9.50 -2.26
C LEU A 132 0.55 9.27 -0.82
N ALA A 133 0.73 10.26 0.06
CA ALA A 133 0.29 10.17 1.44
C ALA A 133 -1.22 9.94 1.55
N VAL A 134 -2.03 10.74 0.87
CA VAL A 134 -3.50 10.60 0.90
C VAL A 134 -3.95 9.23 0.36
N CYS A 135 -3.35 8.77 -0.75
CA CYS A 135 -3.68 7.46 -1.32
C CYS A 135 -3.48 6.34 -0.31
N VAL A 136 -2.37 6.33 0.43
CA VAL A 136 -2.07 5.29 1.43
C VAL A 136 -2.93 5.46 2.68
N LEU A 137 -3.05 6.69 3.21
CA LEU A 137 -3.80 6.98 4.44
C LEU A 137 -5.30 6.63 4.33
N LYS A 138 -5.88 6.68 3.13
CA LYS A 138 -7.24 6.19 2.85
C LYS A 138 -7.46 4.73 3.24
N HIS A 139 -6.41 3.90 3.25
CA HIS A 139 -6.50 2.49 3.65
C HIS A 139 -6.18 2.25 5.13
N LEU A 140 -5.86 3.31 5.87
CA LEU A 140 -5.43 3.31 7.27
C LEU A 140 -6.33 4.28 8.08
N PRO A 141 -7.61 3.93 8.29
CA PRO A 141 -8.57 4.82 8.93
C PRO A 141 -8.31 4.90 10.43
N GLU A 142 -7.75 6.02 10.88
CA GLU A 142 -7.68 6.43 12.28
C GLU A 142 -8.29 7.83 12.42
N GLU A 143 -8.90 8.10 13.57
CA GLU A 143 -9.65 9.35 13.78
C GLU A 143 -8.78 10.59 13.58
N PHE A 144 -7.52 10.53 14.04
CA PHE A 144 -6.57 11.64 13.88
C PHE A 144 -6.17 11.87 12.41
N ILE A 145 -6.17 10.82 11.58
CA ILE A 145 -5.86 10.93 10.14
C ILE A 145 -6.95 11.70 9.42
N LYS A 146 -8.21 11.54 9.82
CA LYS A 146 -9.33 12.35 9.30
C LYS A 146 -9.05 13.84 9.50
N TYR A 147 -8.65 14.24 10.72
CA TYR A 147 -8.32 15.64 11.00
C TYR A 147 -7.14 16.15 10.16
N GLU A 148 -6.07 15.36 9.99
CA GLU A 148 -4.91 15.75 9.19
C GLU A 148 -5.26 15.89 7.68
N ILE A 149 -6.08 14.99 7.13
CA ILE A 149 -6.54 15.07 5.73
C ILE A 149 -7.45 16.28 5.52
N ILE A 150 -8.37 16.56 6.44
CA ILE A 150 -9.24 17.74 6.37
C ILE A 150 -8.42 19.03 6.48
N ALA A 151 -7.41 19.08 7.36
CA ALA A 151 -6.52 20.22 7.46
C ALA A 151 -5.72 20.44 6.15
N ALA A 152 -5.23 19.36 5.54
CA ALA A 152 -4.58 19.42 4.23
C ALA A 152 -5.53 19.94 3.15
N ALA A 153 -6.79 19.47 3.12
CA ALA A 153 -7.80 19.87 2.14
C ALA A 153 -8.04 21.38 2.11
N LYS A 154 -8.02 22.05 3.27
CA LYS A 154 -8.25 23.49 3.39
C LYS A 154 -7.15 24.37 2.79
N THR A 155 -5.95 23.82 2.61
CA THR A 155 -4.76 24.58 2.17
C THR A 155 -4.20 24.08 0.85
N GLU A 156 -4.66 22.93 0.37
CA GLU A 156 -4.22 22.31 -0.87
C GLU A 156 -4.70 23.09 -2.10
N LYS A 157 -3.79 23.22 -3.07
CA LYS A 157 -4.02 23.95 -4.34
C LYS A 157 -3.93 23.04 -5.55
N GLU A 158 -3.36 21.85 -5.39
CA GLU A 158 -3.06 20.92 -6.46
C GLU A 158 -4.24 19.98 -6.70
N ALA A 159 -4.90 20.15 -7.85
CA ALA A 159 -6.10 19.39 -8.21
C ALA A 159 -5.90 17.86 -8.13
N LYS A 160 -4.69 17.35 -8.44
CA LYS A 160 -4.37 15.92 -8.35
C LYS A 160 -4.39 15.38 -6.92
N VAL A 161 -4.06 16.20 -5.92
CA VAL A 161 -4.11 15.82 -4.50
C VAL A 161 -5.54 15.93 -4.00
N ILE A 162 -6.24 17.02 -4.35
CA ILE A 162 -7.67 17.21 -4.02
C ILE A 162 -8.52 16.05 -4.53
N LYS A 163 -8.24 15.54 -5.73
CA LYS A 163 -8.93 14.36 -6.25
C LYS A 163 -8.87 13.19 -5.27
N GLU A 164 -7.69 12.88 -4.72
CA GLU A 164 -7.51 11.80 -3.76
C GLU A 164 -8.18 12.11 -2.41
N ILE A 165 -8.15 13.37 -1.97
CA ILE A 165 -8.85 13.81 -0.76
C ILE A 165 -10.36 13.63 -0.92
N ILE A 166 -10.93 13.93 -2.10
CA ILE A 166 -12.35 13.71 -2.37
C ILE A 166 -12.68 12.22 -2.36
N GLU A 167 -11.81 11.36 -2.89
CA GLU A 167 -12.01 9.90 -2.81
C GLU A 167 -11.94 9.39 -1.35
N TYR A 168 -11.10 10.00 -0.50
CA TYR A 168 -11.11 9.75 0.94
C TYR A 168 -12.43 10.18 1.58
N LEU A 169 -12.88 11.41 1.31
CA LEU A 169 -14.10 11.97 1.87
C LEU A 169 -15.35 11.22 1.42
N ARG A 170 -15.38 10.65 0.21
CA ARG A 170 -16.48 9.78 -0.20
C ARG A 170 -16.67 8.58 0.74
N ILE A 171 -15.60 8.09 1.36
CA ILE A 171 -15.64 6.90 2.21
C ILE A 171 -15.87 7.27 3.68
N TYR A 172 -15.29 8.40 4.12
CA TYR A 172 -15.16 8.73 5.55
C TYR A 172 -15.78 10.06 5.97
N ALA A 173 -16.36 10.83 5.04
CA ALA A 173 -16.98 12.08 5.41
C ALA A 173 -18.24 11.85 6.25
N ASP A 174 -18.46 12.76 7.20
CA ASP A 174 -19.70 12.90 7.93
C ASP A 174 -20.13 14.38 7.94
N LYS A 175 -21.19 14.69 8.69
CA LYS A 175 -21.77 16.03 8.77
C LYS A 175 -20.77 17.11 9.17
N GLU A 176 -19.72 16.77 9.94
CA GLU A 176 -18.68 17.74 10.32
C GLU A 176 -17.86 18.21 9.12
N ASN A 177 -17.89 17.47 8.01
CA ASN A 177 -17.11 17.76 6.81
C ASN A 177 -17.89 18.57 5.76
N GLU A 178 -19.16 18.88 5.98
CA GLU A 178 -20.03 19.58 5.02
C GLU A 178 -19.46 20.95 4.60
N GLU A 179 -18.97 21.75 5.55
CA GLU A 179 -18.35 23.06 5.30
C GLU A 179 -17.11 22.92 4.40
N CYS A 180 -16.27 21.91 4.68
CA CYS A 180 -15.06 21.61 3.91
C CYS A 180 -15.41 21.24 2.47
N LEU A 181 -16.40 20.35 2.29
CA LEU A 181 -16.88 19.93 0.97
C LEU A 181 -17.47 21.10 0.18
N LYS A 182 -18.28 21.96 0.81
CA LYS A 182 -18.82 23.17 0.19
C LYS A 182 -17.72 24.13 -0.28
N GLN A 183 -16.64 24.25 0.51
CA GLN A 183 -15.47 25.06 0.13
C GLN A 183 -14.72 24.43 -1.04
N LEU A 184 -14.39 23.14 -0.96
CA LEU A 184 -13.74 22.40 -2.05
C LEU A 184 -14.53 22.46 -3.36
N ARG A 185 -15.87 22.44 -3.29
CA ARG A 185 -16.74 22.59 -4.46
C ARG A 185 -16.58 23.93 -5.16
N LYS A 186 -16.35 25.01 -4.40
CA LYS A 186 -16.10 26.36 -4.93
C LYS A 186 -14.69 26.47 -5.51
N ASP A 187 -13.70 25.96 -4.79
CA ASP A 187 -12.28 26.12 -5.14
C ASP A 187 -11.86 25.18 -6.29
N PHE A 188 -12.54 24.03 -6.44
CA PHE A 188 -12.27 23.04 -7.47
C PHE A 188 -13.55 22.65 -8.25
N PRO A 189 -14.10 23.56 -9.08
CA PRO A 189 -15.34 23.33 -9.82
C PRO A 189 -15.34 22.07 -10.70
N GLN A 190 -14.17 21.63 -11.17
CA GLN A 190 -14.01 20.40 -11.95
C GLN A 190 -14.42 19.13 -11.19
N PHE A 191 -14.50 19.17 -9.86
CA PHE A 191 -14.94 18.05 -9.03
C PHE A 191 -16.36 18.21 -8.49
N LYS A 192 -17.09 19.26 -8.92
CA LYS A 192 -18.42 19.61 -8.40
C LYS A 192 -19.37 18.40 -8.32
N ASN A 193 -19.55 17.66 -9.41
CA ASN A 193 -20.48 16.54 -9.45
C ASN A 193 -20.16 15.45 -8.41
N ARG A 194 -18.87 15.17 -8.18
CA ARG A 194 -18.45 14.18 -7.18
C ARG A 194 -18.69 14.69 -5.77
N ILE A 195 -18.45 15.98 -5.53
CA ILE A 195 -18.66 16.58 -4.21
C ILE A 195 -20.16 16.68 -3.89
N ASP A 196 -20.99 17.02 -4.88
CA ASP A 196 -22.45 17.07 -4.72
C ASP A 196 -23.01 15.70 -4.34
N GLN A 197 -22.52 14.62 -4.96
CA GLN A 197 -22.86 13.24 -4.56
C GLN A 197 -22.53 12.95 -3.10
N ILE A 198 -21.33 13.32 -2.64
CA ILE A 198 -20.95 13.12 -1.23
C ILE A 198 -21.89 13.91 -0.31
N LEU A 199 -22.17 15.18 -0.64
CA LEU A 199 -23.04 16.04 0.16
C LEU A 199 -24.49 15.53 0.25
N GLU A 200 -24.99 14.83 -0.77
CA GLU A 200 -26.32 14.21 -0.77
C GLU A 200 -26.40 12.99 0.17
N GLU A 201 -25.25 12.38 0.49
CA GLU A 201 -25.14 11.16 1.32
C GLU A 201 -24.87 11.46 2.83
N LEU A 202 -24.61 12.72 3.22
CA LEU A 202 -24.31 13.15 4.61
C LEU A 202 -25.54 13.36 5.51
#